data_AF-A0AAU6LAN9-F1
#
_entry.id   AF-A0AAU6LAN9-F1
#
_cell.length_a   1.000
_cell.length_b   1.000
_cell.length_c   1.000
_cell.angle_alpha   90.00
_cell.angle_beta   90.00
_cell.angle_gamma   90.00
#
_symmetry.space_group_name_H-M   'P 1'
#
loop_
_entity.id
_entity.type
_entity.pdbx_description
1 polymer ?
#
loop_
_entity_poly.entity_id
_entity_poly.type
_entity_poly.pdbx_seq_one_letter_code
_entity_poly.pdbx_strand_id
1 'polypeptide(L)'
;MGTDIHGFIECRWDRWLDEDDRSWDGAIDLDHLYNGRSYIAFGSLFGVRDTTSFRPLADDRGLPADVSPEALAGFESWSPDSTGASWITWAELAATDWDEAANEVDECVHEYRRGPDGTWLLHGRNTSLDRFARLAGVTDPHSLYRAGRTYPEGTEWPDGDRLFRIGRLRRKHAVPDDDWGAVWSVMRTLASLHGDEGVRLVVWFDA
;
A
#
# COMPACT_ATOMS: atom_id res chain seq x y z
N MET A 1 16.46 -5.45 10.77
CA MET A 1 16.06 -4.05 10.54
C MET A 1 14.76 -4.07 9.76
N GLY A 2 13.92 -3.04 9.93
CA GLY A 2 12.70 -2.93 9.15
C GLY A 2 12.89 -1.90 8.06
N THR A 3 12.14 -2.03 6.96
CA THR A 3 12.14 -1.04 5.87
C THR A 3 10.99 -0.07 6.02
N ASP A 4 11.27 1.22 6.03
CA ASP A 4 10.32 2.32 5.94
C ASP A 4 10.31 2.91 4.53
N ILE A 5 9.27 3.70 4.25
CA ILE A 5 9.09 4.42 2.99
C ILE A 5 9.15 5.91 3.27
N HIS A 6 9.84 6.63 2.39
CA HIS A 6 9.97 8.08 2.41
C HIS A 6 9.68 8.60 1.01
N GLY A 7 9.38 9.89 0.88
CA GLY A 7 9.04 10.41 -0.42
C GLY A 7 8.44 11.80 -0.42
N PHE A 8 8.02 12.23 -1.60
CA PHE A 8 7.27 13.46 -1.80
C PHE A 8 6.09 13.21 -2.74
N ILE A 9 4.97 13.86 -2.46
CA ILE A 9 3.97 14.13 -3.48
C ILE A 9 4.45 15.37 -4.25
N GLU A 10 4.54 15.25 -5.56
CA GLU A 10 4.92 16.33 -6.47
C GLU A 10 3.74 16.69 -7.37
N CYS A 11 3.68 17.96 -7.78
CA CYS A 11 2.74 18.42 -8.80
C CYS A 11 3.43 19.29 -9.85
N ARG A 12 2.89 19.30 -11.06
CA ARG A 12 3.39 20.11 -12.18
C ARG A 12 2.34 21.10 -12.64
N TRP A 13 2.69 22.38 -12.72
CA TRP A 13 1.79 23.41 -13.23
C TRP A 13 1.90 23.52 -14.76
N ASP A 14 0.89 23.04 -15.49
CA ASP A 14 0.91 22.98 -16.96
C ASP A 14 0.04 24.05 -17.65
N ARG A 15 -0.87 24.68 -16.89
CA ARG A 15 -2.02 25.41 -17.45
C ARG A 15 -1.71 26.78 -18.03
N TRP A 16 -0.54 27.36 -17.73
CA TRP A 16 -0.17 28.72 -18.13
C TRP A 16 1.32 28.90 -18.50
N LEU A 17 2.07 27.80 -18.57
CA LEU A 17 3.50 27.81 -18.86
C LEU A 17 3.76 27.16 -20.23
N ASP A 18 4.72 27.73 -20.96
CA ASP A 18 5.26 27.09 -22.15
C ASP A 18 5.88 25.73 -21.76
N GLU A 19 5.95 24.78 -22.70
CA GLU A 19 6.43 23.41 -22.40
C GLU A 19 7.81 23.39 -21.72
N ASP A 20 8.69 24.34 -22.09
CA ASP A 20 10.04 24.47 -21.56
C ASP A 20 10.09 25.01 -20.12
N ASP A 21 9.01 25.63 -19.64
CA ASP A 21 8.90 26.20 -18.29
C ASP A 21 8.18 25.25 -17.30
N ARG A 22 7.73 24.06 -17.77
CA ARG A 22 7.03 23.10 -16.93
C ARG A 22 8.01 22.34 -16.03
N SER A 23 7.97 22.63 -14.74
CA SER A 23 8.72 21.91 -13.71
C SER A 23 7.81 21.17 -12.73
N TRP A 24 8.33 20.10 -12.13
CA TRP A 24 7.72 19.46 -10.97
C TRP A 24 8.16 20.19 -9.69
N ASP A 25 7.19 20.49 -8.84
CA ASP A 25 7.41 21.10 -7.54
C ASP A 25 7.01 20.11 -6.44
N GLY A 26 7.82 20.02 -5.37
CA GLY A 26 7.46 19.25 -4.18
C GLY A 26 6.28 19.89 -3.45
N ALA A 27 5.15 19.17 -3.35
CA ALA A 27 3.95 19.66 -2.70
C ALA A 27 3.94 19.36 -1.19
N ILE A 28 4.31 18.13 -0.80
CA ILE A 28 4.37 17.71 0.60
C ILE A 28 5.25 16.47 0.77
N ASP A 29 6.00 16.44 1.86
CA ASP A 29 6.77 15.27 2.32
C ASP A 29 5.82 14.14 2.75
N LEU A 30 6.08 12.92 2.28
CA LEU A 30 5.28 11.73 2.58
C LEU A 30 5.21 11.45 4.09
N ASP A 31 6.28 11.74 4.84
CA ASP A 31 6.37 11.47 6.28
C ASP A 31 5.34 12.28 7.09
N HIS A 32 4.80 13.36 6.53
CA HIS A 32 3.69 14.12 7.13
C HIS A 32 2.31 13.50 6.93
N LEU A 33 2.17 12.58 5.99
CA LEU A 33 0.90 11.94 5.63
C LEU A 33 0.85 10.46 5.98
N TYR A 34 2.01 9.80 6.00
CA TYR A 34 2.13 8.37 6.21
C TYR A 34 3.39 8.07 7.01
N ASN A 35 3.23 7.37 8.14
CA ASN A 35 4.32 6.93 9.01
C ASN A 35 4.25 5.42 9.31
N GLY A 36 3.48 4.69 8.50
CA GLY A 36 3.25 3.27 8.67
C GLY A 36 4.37 2.41 8.08
N ARG A 37 4.44 1.16 8.52
CA ARG A 37 5.33 0.13 7.94
C ARG A 37 4.50 -1.06 7.47
N SER A 38 4.31 -1.16 6.16
CA SER A 38 3.51 -2.23 5.55
C SER A 38 4.22 -2.79 4.33
N TYR A 39 4.91 -3.93 4.50
CA TYR A 39 5.63 -4.58 3.41
C TYR A 39 4.71 -5.08 2.30
N ILE A 40 3.47 -5.42 2.63
CA ILE A 40 2.48 -5.78 1.61
C ILE A 40 2.03 -4.56 0.81
N ALA A 41 1.94 -3.38 1.43
CA ALA A 41 1.67 -2.14 0.71
C ALA A 41 2.84 -1.76 -0.20
N PHE A 42 4.06 -1.78 0.36
CA PHE A 42 5.28 -1.43 -0.38
C PHE A 42 5.53 -2.39 -1.53
N GLY A 43 5.29 -3.68 -1.30
CA GLY A 43 5.31 -4.71 -2.33
C GLY A 43 4.26 -4.51 -3.42
N SER A 44 3.01 -4.26 -3.00
CA SER A 44 1.89 -4.03 -3.90
C SER A 44 2.06 -2.79 -4.79
N LEU A 45 2.60 -1.70 -4.24
CA LEU A 45 2.81 -0.46 -4.98
C LEU A 45 4.12 -0.45 -5.75
N PHE A 46 5.23 -0.85 -5.12
CA PHE A 46 6.59 -0.55 -5.58
C PHE A 46 7.53 -1.76 -5.65
N GLY A 47 7.07 -2.97 -5.34
CA GLY A 47 7.87 -4.18 -5.44
C GLY A 47 8.91 -4.35 -4.32
N VAL A 48 8.73 -3.65 -3.20
CA VAL A 48 9.70 -3.67 -2.09
C VAL A 48 9.27 -4.66 -1.01
N ARG A 49 10.20 -5.56 -0.65
CA ARG A 49 10.08 -6.67 0.33
C ARG A 49 9.08 -7.77 -0.03
N ASP A 50 7.84 -7.44 -0.39
CA ASP A 50 6.82 -8.42 -0.83
C ASP A 50 6.61 -8.35 -2.35
N THR A 51 7.18 -9.30 -3.08
CA THR A 51 7.10 -9.34 -4.55
C THR A 51 6.21 -10.46 -5.08
N THR A 52 5.55 -11.23 -4.20
CA THR A 52 4.75 -12.39 -4.61
C THR A 52 3.25 -12.12 -4.51
N SER A 53 2.80 -11.34 -3.52
CA SER A 53 1.37 -11.10 -3.28
C SER A 53 0.67 -10.44 -4.46
N PHE A 54 1.27 -9.40 -5.03
CA PHE A 54 0.72 -8.64 -6.15
C PHE A 54 1.81 -8.33 -7.17
N ARG A 55 1.43 -8.17 -8.44
CA ARG A 55 2.31 -7.47 -9.37
C ARG A 55 2.40 -5.99 -8.91
N PRO A 56 3.61 -5.45 -8.68
CA PRO A 56 3.77 -4.05 -8.31
C PRO A 56 3.26 -3.11 -9.41
N LEU A 57 2.67 -1.98 -9.01
CA LEU A 57 2.19 -0.95 -9.95
C LEU A 57 3.35 -0.16 -10.56
N ALA A 58 4.35 0.17 -9.74
CA ALA A 58 5.51 0.98 -10.09
C ALA A 58 6.79 0.36 -9.53
N ASP A 59 7.22 -0.75 -10.10
CA ASP A 59 8.42 -1.47 -9.68
C ASP A 59 9.71 -0.78 -10.15
N ASP A 60 10.67 -0.61 -9.23
CA ASP A 60 12.08 -0.23 -9.48
C ASP A 60 12.31 0.78 -10.62
N ARG A 61 11.51 1.86 -10.65
CA ARG A 61 11.59 2.87 -11.73
C ARG A 61 12.77 3.83 -11.56
N GLY A 62 13.43 3.81 -10.40
CA GLY A 62 14.37 4.84 -9.98
C GLY A 62 13.69 6.17 -9.69
N LEU A 63 14.48 7.22 -9.48
CA LEU A 63 13.96 8.58 -9.47
C LEU A 63 13.55 9.01 -10.88
N PRO A 64 12.46 9.79 -11.04
CA PRO A 64 12.15 10.40 -12.33
C PRO A 64 13.27 11.37 -12.74
N ALA A 65 13.55 11.46 -14.04
CA ALA A 65 14.62 12.33 -14.55
C ALA A 65 14.33 13.82 -14.33
N ASP A 66 13.06 14.18 -14.19
CA ASP A 66 12.54 15.51 -13.90
C ASP A 66 12.00 15.61 -12.46
N VAL A 67 12.61 14.88 -11.52
CA VAL A 67 12.30 14.96 -10.08
C VAL A 67 12.41 16.40 -9.55
N SER A 68 11.53 16.78 -8.62
CA SER A 68 11.60 18.10 -8.00
C SER A 68 12.89 18.28 -7.19
N PRO A 69 13.40 19.52 -7.05
CA PRO A 69 14.54 19.80 -6.19
C PRO A 69 14.36 19.32 -4.75
N GLU A 70 13.14 19.42 -4.20
CA GLU A 70 12.80 18.97 -2.85
C GLU A 70 12.95 17.45 -2.70
N ALA A 71 12.37 16.68 -3.61
CA ALA A 71 12.44 15.23 -3.56
C ALA A 71 13.87 14.72 -3.82
N LEU A 72 14.62 15.38 -4.72
CA LEU A 72 16.02 15.07 -4.95
C LEU A 72 16.86 15.32 -3.68
N ALA A 73 16.71 16.48 -3.05
CA ALA A 73 17.41 16.80 -1.81
C ALA A 73 17.04 15.83 -0.67
N GLY A 74 15.76 15.44 -0.58
CA GLY A 74 15.29 14.39 0.31
C GLY A 74 16.03 13.08 0.06
N PHE A 75 15.99 12.55 -1.17
CA PHE A 75 16.67 11.32 -1.53
C PHE A 75 18.18 11.36 -1.26
N GLU A 76 18.87 12.43 -1.66
CA GLU A 76 20.31 12.58 -1.48
C GLU A 76 20.74 12.57 -0.01
N SER A 77 19.90 13.14 0.88
CA SER A 77 20.16 13.12 2.33
C SER A 77 20.17 11.71 2.93
N TRP A 78 19.46 10.77 2.28
CA TRP A 78 19.39 9.35 2.65
C TRP A 78 20.24 8.45 1.77
N SER A 79 20.86 8.98 0.70
CA SER A 79 21.48 8.19 -0.39
C SER A 79 22.38 7.01 0.04
N PRO A 80 23.20 7.10 1.11
CA PRO A 80 24.00 5.96 1.57
C PRO A 80 23.17 4.77 2.09
N ASP A 81 21.99 5.05 2.67
CA ASP A 81 21.11 4.09 3.31
C ASP A 81 19.82 3.83 2.50
N SER A 82 19.55 4.65 1.48
CA SER A 82 18.37 4.54 0.63
C SER A 82 18.55 3.47 -0.44
N THR A 83 17.51 2.66 -0.68
CA THR A 83 17.45 1.67 -1.75
C THR A 83 16.09 1.73 -2.48
N GLY A 84 16.04 1.28 -3.73
CA GLY A 84 14.79 0.98 -4.45
C GLY A 84 13.86 2.17 -4.72
N ALA A 85 14.39 3.33 -5.16
CA ALA A 85 13.54 4.48 -5.49
C ALA A 85 12.55 4.16 -6.64
N SER A 86 11.35 4.72 -6.57
CA SER A 86 10.33 4.57 -7.62
C SER A 86 9.33 5.73 -7.57
N TRP A 87 8.37 5.74 -8.49
CA TRP A 87 7.32 6.76 -8.54
C TRP A 87 6.07 6.28 -9.27
N ILE A 88 4.90 6.83 -8.89
CA ILE A 88 3.60 6.49 -9.47
C ILE A 88 2.72 7.74 -9.64
N THR A 89 2.05 7.89 -10.77
CA THR A 89 1.15 9.03 -11.00
C THR A 89 -0.22 8.83 -10.37
N TRP A 90 -0.96 9.92 -10.17
CA TRP A 90 -2.36 9.83 -9.77
C TRP A 90 -3.21 9.13 -10.85
N ALA A 91 -2.92 9.34 -12.14
CA ALA A 91 -3.58 8.63 -13.23
C ALA A 91 -3.44 7.10 -13.11
N GLU A 92 -2.24 6.60 -12.79
CA GLU A 92 -1.99 5.17 -12.58
C GLU A 92 -2.76 4.62 -11.37
N LEU A 93 -2.77 5.36 -10.26
CA LEU A 93 -3.50 4.98 -9.04
C LEU A 93 -5.02 4.99 -9.24
N ALA A 94 -5.53 5.98 -9.98
CA ALA A 94 -6.96 6.11 -10.28
C ALA A 94 -7.44 5.01 -11.24
N ALA A 95 -6.59 4.56 -12.16
CA ALA A 95 -6.88 3.47 -13.10
C ALA A 95 -6.69 2.07 -12.51
N THR A 96 -6.15 1.95 -11.29
CA THR A 96 -5.84 0.67 -10.66
C THR A 96 -7.10 -0.10 -10.30
N ASP A 97 -7.14 -1.40 -10.62
CA ASP A 97 -8.13 -2.33 -10.09
C ASP A 97 -7.80 -2.68 -8.62
N TRP A 98 -8.39 -1.93 -7.70
CA TRP A 98 -8.21 -2.13 -6.27
C TRP A 98 -8.90 -3.39 -5.71
N ASP A 99 -9.78 -4.02 -6.51
CA ASP A 99 -10.44 -5.27 -6.16
C ASP A 99 -9.71 -6.51 -6.70
N GLU A 100 -8.61 -6.33 -7.44
CA GLU A 100 -7.72 -7.40 -7.89
C GLU A 100 -7.34 -8.30 -6.71
N ALA A 101 -7.46 -9.62 -6.90
CA ALA A 101 -7.05 -10.61 -5.92
C ALA A 101 -5.55 -10.89 -6.00
N ALA A 102 -4.92 -11.11 -4.85
CA ALA A 102 -3.53 -11.52 -4.77
C ALA A 102 -3.24 -12.82 -5.54
N ASN A 103 -2.01 -12.94 -6.03
CA ASN A 103 -1.53 -14.11 -6.77
C ASN A 103 -1.58 -15.38 -5.91
N GLU A 104 -1.29 -15.23 -4.62
CA GLU A 104 -1.15 -16.30 -3.65
C GLU A 104 -2.17 -16.15 -2.51
N VAL A 105 -2.48 -17.27 -1.86
CA VAL A 105 -3.26 -17.28 -0.62
C VAL A 105 -2.46 -16.58 0.46
N ASP A 106 -3.08 -15.66 1.19
CA ASP A 106 -2.40 -15.01 2.30
C ASP A 106 -2.12 -16.04 3.40
N GLU A 107 -0.90 -16.00 3.94
CA GLU A 107 -0.52 -16.88 5.04
C GLU A 107 -1.29 -16.56 6.32
N CYS A 108 -1.82 -15.35 6.45
CA CYS A 108 -2.60 -14.93 7.61
C CYS A 108 -4.06 -15.40 7.51
N VAL A 109 -4.68 -15.62 8.68
CA VAL A 109 -6.13 -15.70 8.75
C VAL A 109 -6.74 -14.29 8.65
N HIS A 110 -7.84 -14.16 7.94
CA HIS A 110 -8.60 -12.92 7.81
C HIS A 110 -9.78 -12.93 8.78
N GLU A 111 -9.90 -11.91 9.63
CA GLU A 111 -11.11 -11.65 10.40
C GLU A 111 -12.02 -10.74 9.59
N TYR A 112 -13.26 -11.16 9.36
CA TYR A 112 -14.33 -10.35 8.81
C TYR A 112 -15.34 -10.04 9.92
N ARG A 113 -15.92 -8.84 9.86
CA ARG A 113 -17.01 -8.41 10.75
C ARG A 113 -18.22 -8.02 9.93
N ARG A 114 -19.40 -8.22 10.52
CA ARG A 114 -20.65 -7.87 9.84
C ARG A 114 -20.88 -6.36 9.87
N GLY A 115 -21.04 -5.77 8.69
CA GLY A 115 -21.41 -4.37 8.52
C GLY A 115 -22.88 -4.11 8.88
N PRO A 116 -23.30 -2.82 8.96
CA PRO A 116 -24.69 -2.44 9.25
C PRO A 116 -25.72 -2.98 8.26
N ASP A 117 -25.30 -3.22 7.02
CA ASP A 117 -26.11 -3.77 5.92
C ASP A 117 -26.08 -5.31 5.85
N GLY A 118 -25.38 -5.96 6.79
CA GLY A 118 -25.25 -7.42 6.85
C GLY A 118 -24.11 -8.00 6.02
N THR A 119 -23.35 -7.17 5.28
CA THR A 119 -22.20 -7.61 4.48
C THR A 119 -20.98 -7.94 5.34
N TRP A 120 -20.09 -8.79 4.84
CA TRP A 120 -18.83 -9.11 5.51
C TRP A 120 -17.74 -8.11 5.08
N LEU A 121 -17.22 -7.35 6.05
CA LEU A 121 -16.14 -6.41 5.84
C LEU A 121 -14.86 -6.97 6.46
N LEU A 122 -13.75 -6.93 5.73
CA LEU A 122 -12.46 -7.34 6.28
C LEU A 122 -12.13 -6.40 7.45
N HIS A 123 -12.00 -6.97 8.64
CA HIS A 123 -11.60 -6.24 9.84
C HIS A 123 -10.08 -6.19 9.97
N GLY A 124 -9.38 -7.27 9.62
CA GLY A 124 -7.93 -7.30 9.64
C GLY A 124 -7.35 -8.70 9.47
N ARG A 125 -6.02 -8.76 9.43
CA ARG A 125 -5.24 -10.00 9.32
C ARG A 125 -4.71 -10.38 10.68
N ASN A 126 -4.74 -11.66 11.03
CA ASN A 126 -4.23 -12.17 12.31
C ASN A 126 -4.72 -11.35 13.53
N THR A 127 -5.98 -10.91 13.48
CA THR A 127 -6.67 -10.24 14.57
C THR A 127 -7.45 -11.26 15.38
N SER A 128 -7.68 -10.97 16.68
CA SER A 128 -8.38 -11.87 17.60
C SER A 128 -7.86 -13.33 17.61
N LEU A 129 -6.54 -13.52 17.50
CA LEU A 129 -5.93 -14.84 17.34
C LEU A 129 -6.24 -15.80 18.49
N ASP A 130 -6.49 -15.32 19.70
CA ASP A 130 -6.93 -16.15 20.82
C ASP A 130 -8.31 -16.78 20.56
N ARG A 131 -9.22 -16.05 19.92
CA ARG A 131 -10.53 -16.55 19.52
C ARG A 131 -10.41 -17.51 18.35
N PHE A 132 -9.63 -17.16 17.33
CA PHE A 132 -9.36 -18.05 16.20
C PHE A 132 -8.72 -19.36 16.65
N ALA A 133 -7.70 -19.32 17.53
CA ALA A 133 -7.04 -20.50 18.09
C ALA A 133 -8.05 -21.48 18.73
N ARG A 134 -9.00 -20.96 19.53
CA ARG A 134 -10.06 -21.77 20.15
C ARG A 134 -11.01 -22.39 19.13
N LEU A 135 -11.40 -21.64 18.10
CA LEU A 135 -12.32 -22.13 17.06
C LEU A 135 -11.68 -23.17 16.15
N ALA A 136 -10.43 -22.96 15.77
CA ALA A 136 -9.67 -23.84 14.87
C ALA A 136 -8.98 -25.00 15.59
N GLY A 137 -8.96 -25.00 16.94
CA GLY A 137 -8.26 -25.99 17.74
C GLY A 137 -6.74 -25.92 17.60
N VAL A 138 -6.19 -24.74 17.26
CA VAL A 138 -4.76 -24.52 17.03
C VAL A 138 -4.10 -24.09 18.34
N THR A 139 -3.07 -24.84 18.75
CA THR A 139 -2.26 -24.52 19.94
C THR A 139 -0.83 -24.12 19.58
N ASP A 140 -0.36 -24.50 18.39
CA ASP A 140 0.96 -24.13 17.91
C ASP A 140 0.98 -22.67 17.40
N PRO A 141 1.84 -21.80 17.96
CA PRO A 141 1.91 -20.40 17.54
C PRO A 141 2.30 -20.22 16.06
N HIS A 142 3.14 -21.10 15.50
CA HIS A 142 3.59 -20.95 14.11
C HIS A 142 2.44 -21.23 13.13
N SER A 143 1.65 -22.27 13.35
CA SER A 143 0.40 -22.53 12.63
C SER A 143 -0.65 -21.45 12.86
N LEU A 144 -0.66 -20.81 14.04
CA LEU A 144 -1.61 -19.74 14.36
C LEU A 144 -1.34 -18.46 13.54
N TYR A 145 -0.08 -18.01 13.48
CA TYR A 145 0.29 -16.80 12.74
C TYR A 145 0.36 -17.01 11.22
N ARG A 146 0.49 -18.26 10.75
CA ARG A 146 0.57 -18.63 9.33
C ARG A 146 -0.51 -19.64 8.95
N ALA A 147 -1.73 -19.42 9.40
CA ALA A 147 -2.86 -20.33 9.19
C ALA A 147 -3.10 -20.67 7.72
N GLY A 148 -2.90 -19.74 6.79
CA GLY A 148 -3.04 -19.96 5.35
C GLY A 148 -2.00 -20.91 4.74
N ARG A 149 -0.90 -21.22 5.45
CA ARG A 149 0.02 -22.31 5.06
C ARG A 149 -0.50 -23.69 5.44
N THR A 150 -1.40 -23.75 6.42
CA THR A 150 -1.89 -25.01 7.01
C THR A 150 -3.27 -25.37 6.48
N TYR A 151 -4.16 -24.39 6.34
CA TYR A 151 -5.53 -24.57 5.93
C TYR A 151 -5.73 -24.12 4.47
N PRO A 152 -6.54 -24.84 3.68
CA PRO A 152 -6.80 -24.47 2.29
C PRO A 152 -7.60 -23.16 2.18
N GLU A 153 -7.45 -22.49 1.04
CA GLU A 153 -8.27 -21.33 0.65
C GLU A 153 -9.77 -21.66 0.77
N GLY A 154 -10.54 -20.73 1.33
CA GLY A 154 -11.97 -20.89 1.56
C GLY A 154 -12.33 -21.59 2.87
N THR A 155 -11.36 -22.01 3.68
CA THR A 155 -11.66 -22.52 5.04
C THR A 155 -12.23 -21.40 5.90
N GLU A 156 -13.33 -21.68 6.59
CA GLU A 156 -14.08 -20.71 7.38
C GLU A 156 -14.36 -21.18 8.81
N TRP A 157 -14.32 -20.24 9.75
CA TRP A 157 -14.77 -20.41 11.12
C TRP A 157 -15.75 -19.29 11.47
N PRO A 158 -17.06 -19.50 11.25
CA PRO A 158 -18.10 -18.54 11.63
C PRO A 158 -18.17 -18.39 13.15
N ASP A 159 -18.38 -17.17 13.62
CA ASP A 159 -18.45 -16.83 15.04
C ASP A 159 -19.39 -15.65 15.30
N GLY A 160 -20.69 -15.89 15.15
CA GLY A 160 -21.73 -14.87 15.33
C GLY A 160 -21.64 -13.76 14.29
N ASP A 161 -21.27 -12.55 14.71
CA ASP A 161 -21.05 -11.38 13.86
C ASP A 161 -19.61 -11.28 13.31
N ARG A 162 -18.80 -12.33 13.54
CA ARG A 162 -17.44 -12.48 13.04
C ARG A 162 -17.33 -13.71 12.16
N LEU A 163 -16.37 -13.66 11.24
CA LEU A 163 -16.00 -14.78 10.40
C LEU A 163 -14.49 -14.78 10.25
N PHE A 164 -13.84 -15.88 10.61
CA PHE A 164 -12.44 -16.10 10.23
C PHE A 164 -12.40 -16.89 8.93
N ARG A 165 -11.56 -16.47 7.97
CA ARG A 165 -11.45 -17.14 6.68
C ARG A 165 -10.00 -17.16 6.21
N ILE A 166 -9.59 -18.24 5.55
CA ILE A 166 -8.38 -18.27 4.72
C ILE A 166 -8.72 -17.85 3.30
N GLY A 167 -8.01 -16.88 2.76
CA GLY A 167 -8.26 -16.37 1.42
C GLY A 167 -7.13 -15.54 0.85
N ARG A 168 -7.30 -15.16 -0.41
CA ARG A 168 -6.47 -14.12 -1.04
C ARG A 168 -6.89 -12.74 -0.56
N LEU A 169 -5.91 -11.87 -0.37
CA LEU A 169 -6.20 -10.45 -0.17
C LEU A 169 -6.66 -9.81 -1.48
N ARG A 170 -7.38 -8.70 -1.35
CA ARG A 170 -7.59 -7.76 -2.46
C ARG A 170 -6.59 -6.63 -2.32
N ARG A 171 -6.20 -5.99 -3.42
CA ARG A 171 -5.19 -4.92 -3.40
C ARG A 171 -5.54 -3.79 -2.42
N LYS A 172 -6.82 -3.39 -2.34
CA LYS A 172 -7.31 -2.42 -1.35
C LYS A 172 -7.11 -2.82 0.12
N HIS A 173 -6.90 -4.10 0.41
CA HIS A 173 -6.59 -4.57 1.75
C HIS A 173 -5.08 -4.60 2.02
N ALA A 174 -4.25 -4.62 0.97
CA ALA A 174 -2.81 -4.43 1.08
C ALA A 174 -2.45 -2.95 1.29
N VAL A 175 -3.23 -2.05 0.70
CA VAL A 175 -3.06 -0.60 0.76
C VAL A 175 -4.37 0.04 1.24
N PRO A 176 -4.73 -0.12 2.53
CA PRO A 176 -6.06 0.25 2.99
C PRO A 176 -6.20 1.77 3.18
N ASP A 177 -7.42 2.28 3.00
CA ASP A 177 -7.72 3.72 3.04
C ASP A 177 -7.54 4.32 4.44
N ASP A 178 -7.64 3.55 5.51
CA ASP A 178 -7.37 4.02 6.88
C ASP A 178 -5.88 4.34 7.10
N ASP A 179 -4.98 3.64 6.39
CA ASP A 179 -3.54 3.91 6.42
C ASP A 179 -3.10 4.91 5.33
N TRP A 180 -3.57 4.76 4.09
CA TRP A 180 -3.12 5.54 2.93
C TRP A 180 -4.05 6.67 2.51
N GLY A 181 -5.24 6.79 3.11
CA GLY A 181 -6.28 7.71 2.68
C GLY A 181 -5.87 9.19 2.70
N ALA A 182 -4.97 9.58 3.61
CA ALA A 182 -4.43 10.93 3.65
C ALA A 182 -3.57 11.23 2.39
N VAL A 183 -2.70 10.30 2.00
CA VAL A 183 -1.89 10.37 0.77
C VAL A 183 -2.80 10.49 -0.46
N TRP A 184 -3.79 9.59 -0.58
CA TRP A 184 -4.75 9.61 -1.68
C TRP A 184 -5.58 10.89 -1.73
N SER A 185 -5.97 11.43 -0.58
CA SER A 185 -6.75 12.67 -0.52
C SER A 185 -5.95 13.88 -1.01
N VAL A 186 -4.67 13.98 -0.64
CA VAL A 186 -3.79 15.05 -1.13
C VAL A 186 -3.55 14.91 -2.62
N MET A 187 -3.16 13.72 -3.10
CA MET A 187 -2.92 13.50 -4.54
C MET A 187 -4.17 13.81 -5.37
N ARG A 188 -5.35 13.35 -4.94
CA ARG A 188 -6.63 13.65 -5.61
C ARG A 188 -6.94 15.14 -5.65
N THR A 189 -6.66 15.86 -4.56
CA THR A 189 -6.88 17.31 -4.49
C THR A 189 -5.99 18.03 -5.48
N LEU A 190 -4.69 17.69 -5.51
CA LEU A 190 -3.75 18.24 -6.48
C LEU A 190 -4.14 17.88 -7.91
N ALA A 191 -4.58 16.64 -8.16
CA ALA A 191 -4.97 16.20 -9.50
C ALA A 191 -6.17 16.99 -10.03
N SER A 192 -7.09 17.42 -9.16
CA SER A 192 -8.19 18.30 -9.56
C SER A 192 -7.73 19.68 -10.06
N LEU A 193 -6.52 20.10 -9.70
CA LEU A 193 -5.92 21.39 -10.08
C LEU A 193 -4.95 21.26 -11.25
N HIS A 194 -4.13 20.21 -11.26
CA HIS A 194 -2.99 20.01 -12.18
C HIS A 194 -3.21 18.89 -13.21
N GLY A 195 -4.36 18.20 -13.16
CA GLY A 195 -4.64 17.01 -13.96
C GLY A 195 -4.03 15.74 -13.36
N ASP A 196 -4.59 14.58 -13.74
CA ASP A 196 -4.20 13.29 -13.17
C ASP A 196 -2.75 12.89 -13.49
N GLU A 197 -2.23 13.32 -14.64
CA GLU A 197 -0.81 13.13 -15.03
C GLU A 197 0.11 14.22 -14.45
N GLY A 198 -0.46 15.30 -13.90
CA GLY A 198 0.27 16.41 -13.29
C GLY A 198 0.56 16.19 -11.81
N VAL A 199 0.32 15.00 -11.27
CA VAL A 199 0.56 14.63 -9.87
C VAL A 199 1.18 13.25 -9.79
N ARG A 200 2.25 13.12 -8.99
CA ARG A 200 2.88 11.84 -8.72
C ARG A 200 3.38 11.74 -7.30
N LEU A 201 3.50 10.51 -6.82
CA LEU A 201 4.18 10.17 -5.59
C LEU A 201 5.55 9.60 -5.96
N VAL A 202 6.62 10.25 -5.52
CA VAL A 202 8.01 9.78 -5.66
C VAL A 202 8.45 9.23 -4.32
N VAL A 203 9.03 8.03 -4.29
CA VAL A 203 9.38 7.32 -3.05
C VAL A 203 10.77 6.71 -3.10
N TRP A 204 11.33 6.49 -1.92
CA TRP A 204 12.52 5.68 -1.67
C TRP A 204 12.38 4.98 -0.31
N PHE A 205 13.25 4.01 -0.05
CA PHE A 205 13.15 3.12 1.11
C PHE A 205 14.48 3.05 1.85
N ASP A 206 14.46 2.83 3.16
CA ASP A 206 15.67 2.53 3.92
C ASP A 206 16.01 1.01 3.89
N ALA A 207 17.24 0.69 4.28
CA ALA A 207 17.86 -0.64 4.15
C ALA A 207 17.41 -1.72 5.16
#